data_AF-A0AAE9K9X7-F1
#
_entry.id   AF-A0AAE9K9X7-F1
#
_cell.length_a   1.000
_cell.length_b   1.000
_cell.length_c   1.000
_cell.angle_alpha   90.00
_cell.angle_beta   90.00
_cell.angle_gamma   90.00
#
_symmetry.space_group_name_H-M   'P 1'
#
loop_
_entity.id
_entity.type
_entity.pdbx_description
1 polymer ?
#
loop_
_entity_poly.entity_id
_entity_poly.type
_entity_poly.pdbx_seq_one_letter_code
_entity_poly.pdbx_strand_id
1 'polypeptide(L)'
;MFYRIFYYWNVLSIDIVCGAVSSVWFASYVLNSDLKTEFWILLPATVWVIYSADHWIDGWKLGKKSINPRHKFYYKNRIFLIIMTVLTGIFCFICGILFIEKQTLLVALAIGIFVAIHLVCSYFQVSFFWKECSVAILYTAGIWFGPILSTSKTDWKIWCGLFFLTTLCNSFVNSYMEIEIDRKENAESILRWISQKTLKKSVITLSGIGTVFNLIWLWKNQWAILPEFFYLSFGYLIPVNILFFESFFQKKQLYRILGEGTFILACIPVIFQKLYPI
;
A
#
# COMPACT_ATOMS: atom_id res chain seq x y z
N MET A 1 11.59 9.80 -22.39
CA MET A 1 11.91 10.36 -21.05
C MET A 1 10.95 9.85 -19.98
N PHE A 2 9.63 10.06 -20.13
CA PHE A 2 8.60 9.62 -19.18
C PHE A 2 8.71 8.14 -18.74
N TYR A 3 8.78 7.19 -19.68
CA TYR A 3 8.87 5.76 -19.34
C TYR A 3 10.11 5.38 -18.53
N ARG A 4 11.22 6.11 -18.69
CA ARG A 4 12.45 5.85 -17.93
C ARG A 4 12.32 6.37 -16.49
N ILE A 5 11.72 7.54 -16.31
CA ILE A 5 11.42 8.09 -14.99
C ILE A 5 10.45 7.17 -14.26
N PHE A 6 9.35 6.79 -14.93
CA PHE A 6 8.37 5.85 -14.38
C PHE A 6 9.00 4.52 -13.97
N TYR A 7 9.90 3.97 -14.82
CA TYR A 7 10.61 2.75 -14.49
C TYR A 7 11.36 2.87 -13.15
N TYR A 8 12.18 3.90 -12.95
CA TYR A 8 12.92 4.08 -11.69
C TYR A 8 12.01 4.38 -10.50
N TRP A 9 10.98 5.18 -10.72
CA TRP A 9 9.95 5.49 -9.73
C TRP A 9 9.33 4.22 -9.17
N ASN A 10 9.00 3.28 -10.05
CA ASN A 10 8.34 2.02 -9.71
C ASN A 10 9.30 0.97 -9.14
N VAL A 11 10.48 0.77 -9.74
CA VAL A 11 11.42 -0.25 -9.24
C VAL A 11 12.13 0.17 -7.96
N LEU A 12 12.14 1.45 -7.59
CA LEU A 12 12.65 1.91 -6.29
C LEU A 12 11.53 2.12 -5.26
N SER A 13 10.28 1.77 -5.60
CA SER A 13 9.09 1.88 -4.73
C SER A 13 8.79 3.33 -4.28
N ILE A 14 9.16 4.32 -5.09
CA ILE A 14 8.95 5.74 -4.74
C ILE A 14 7.46 6.09 -4.77
N ASP A 15 6.69 5.50 -5.70
CA ASP A 15 5.23 5.55 -5.72
C ASP A 15 4.63 5.11 -4.40
N ILE A 16 5.08 3.97 -3.89
CA ILE A 16 4.58 3.37 -2.66
C ILE A 16 4.90 4.24 -1.45
N VAL A 17 6.13 4.78 -1.38
CA VAL A 17 6.54 5.71 -0.32
C VAL A 17 5.72 7.00 -0.36
N CYS A 18 5.57 7.62 -1.54
CA CYS A 18 4.73 8.81 -1.70
C CYS A 18 3.26 8.53 -1.37
N GLY A 19 2.75 7.36 -1.72
CA GLY A 19 1.41 6.90 -1.37
C GLY A 19 1.22 6.79 0.14
N ALA A 20 2.19 6.21 0.85
CA ALA A 20 2.15 6.07 2.30
C ALA A 20 2.18 7.43 3.02
N VAL A 21 3.05 8.35 2.58
CA VAL A 21 3.13 9.72 3.15
C VAL A 21 1.82 10.48 2.92
N SER A 22 1.28 10.41 1.70
CA SER A 22 0.02 11.08 1.36
C SER A 22 -1.16 10.48 2.16
N SER A 23 -1.16 9.17 2.33
CA SER A 23 -2.21 8.45 3.06
C SER A 23 -2.16 8.72 4.56
N VAL A 24 -0.97 8.83 5.17
CA VAL A 24 -0.89 9.20 6.59
C VAL A 24 -1.21 10.68 6.81
N TRP A 25 -0.95 11.53 5.83
CA TRP A 25 -1.39 12.92 5.86
C TRP A 25 -2.90 13.05 5.82
N PHE A 26 -3.55 12.29 4.93
CA PHE A 26 -4.99 12.14 4.93
C PHE A 26 -5.53 11.64 6.28
N ALA A 27 -4.97 10.54 6.81
CA ALA A 27 -5.43 9.95 8.06
C ALA A 27 -5.26 10.93 9.24
N SER A 28 -4.12 11.62 9.34
CA SER A 28 -3.86 12.62 10.37
C SER A 28 -4.81 13.80 10.27
N TYR A 29 -5.14 14.23 9.04
CA TYR A 29 -6.07 15.32 8.80
C TYR A 29 -7.49 14.98 9.24
N VAL A 30 -8.05 13.86 8.76
CA VAL A 30 -9.44 13.48 9.10
C VAL A 30 -9.60 13.18 10.60
N LEU A 31 -8.56 12.66 11.23
CA LEU A 31 -8.54 12.39 12.67
C LEU A 31 -8.13 13.60 13.53
N ASN A 32 -7.69 14.70 12.91
CA ASN A 32 -7.09 15.84 13.61
C ASN A 32 -5.97 15.40 14.59
N SER A 33 -5.13 14.46 14.13
CA SER A 33 -4.02 13.91 14.90
C SER A 33 -2.78 14.77 14.74
N ASP A 34 -2.08 15.03 15.84
CA ASP A 34 -0.78 15.69 15.82
C ASP A 34 0.32 14.63 15.84
N LEU A 35 0.99 14.46 14.70
CA LEU A 35 2.10 13.51 14.56
C LEU A 35 3.41 14.25 14.64
N LYS A 36 4.29 13.78 15.53
CA LYS A 36 5.63 14.34 15.67
C LYS A 36 6.45 14.20 14.38
N THR A 37 7.36 15.14 14.15
CA THR A 37 8.22 15.21 12.96
C THR A 37 8.96 13.91 12.67
N GLU A 38 9.38 13.17 13.69
CA GLU A 38 10.13 11.93 13.54
C GLU A 38 9.27 10.84 12.88
N PHE A 39 7.96 10.83 13.12
CA PHE A 39 7.05 9.91 12.46
C PHE A 39 7.03 10.14 10.93
N TRP A 40 7.05 11.40 10.50
CA TRP A 40 7.06 11.78 9.08
C TRP A 40 8.33 11.37 8.34
N ILE A 41 9.42 11.13 9.06
CA ILE A 41 10.69 10.61 8.50
C ILE A 41 10.73 9.09 8.58
N LEU A 42 10.33 8.52 9.71
CA LEU A 42 10.46 7.09 9.99
C LEU A 42 9.43 6.24 9.23
N LEU A 43 8.20 6.72 9.03
CA LEU A 43 7.20 6.00 8.23
C LEU A 43 7.69 5.76 6.79
N PRO A 44 8.02 6.78 5.98
CA PRO A 44 8.45 6.55 4.60
C PRO A 44 9.71 5.71 4.50
N ALA A 45 10.68 5.91 5.41
CA ALA A 45 11.91 5.11 5.46
C ALA A 45 11.60 3.63 5.76
N THR A 46 10.71 3.35 6.72
CA THR A 46 10.29 2.00 7.07
C THR A 46 9.52 1.34 5.93
N VAL A 47 8.58 2.05 5.30
CA VAL A 47 7.85 1.54 4.12
C VAL A 47 8.84 1.18 3.01
N TRP A 48 9.82 2.05 2.74
CA TRP A 48 10.84 1.78 1.73
C TRP A 48 11.68 0.53 2.05
N VAL A 49 12.07 0.34 3.32
CA VAL A 49 12.80 -0.85 3.77
C VAL A 49 11.98 -2.12 3.56
N ILE A 50 10.71 -2.12 3.95
CA ILE A 50 9.83 -3.29 3.85
C ILE A 50 9.66 -3.71 2.38
N TYR A 51 9.31 -2.77 1.51
CA TYR A 51 9.13 -3.07 0.08
C TYR A 51 10.45 -3.45 -0.61
N SER A 52 11.57 -2.85 -0.20
CA SER A 52 12.89 -3.24 -0.71
C SER A 52 13.27 -4.66 -0.31
N ALA A 53 12.96 -5.06 0.93
CA ALA A 53 13.19 -6.42 1.40
C ALA A 53 12.31 -7.44 0.67
N ASP A 54 11.02 -7.13 0.46
CA ASP A 54 10.09 -7.99 -0.27
C ASP A 54 10.53 -8.22 -1.73
N HIS A 55 10.82 -7.14 -2.48
CA HIS A 55 11.32 -7.24 -3.84
C HIS A 55 12.66 -7.99 -3.96
N TRP A 56 13.50 -7.86 -2.93
CA TRP A 56 14.76 -8.59 -2.87
C TRP A 56 14.55 -10.09 -2.66
N ILE A 57 13.70 -10.47 -1.71
CA ILE A 57 13.34 -11.87 -1.44
C ILE A 57 12.75 -12.54 -2.68
N ASP A 58 11.81 -11.88 -3.35
CA ASP A 58 11.17 -12.41 -4.56
C ASP A 58 12.15 -12.45 -5.74
N GLY A 59 13.01 -11.44 -5.88
CA GLY A 59 14.02 -11.40 -6.95
C GLY A 59 15.21 -12.36 -6.77
N TRP A 60 15.57 -12.71 -5.53
CA TRP A 60 16.69 -13.61 -5.24
C TRP A 60 16.44 -15.01 -5.80
N LYS A 61 15.23 -15.54 -5.60
CA LYS A 61 14.88 -16.92 -6.00
C LYS A 61 15.00 -17.15 -7.50
N LEU A 62 14.60 -16.16 -8.28
CA LEU A 62 14.54 -16.24 -9.74
C LEU A 62 15.86 -15.84 -10.40
N GLY A 63 16.64 -15.00 -9.72
CA GLY A 63 17.93 -14.52 -10.18
C GLY A 63 17.87 -13.84 -11.55
N LYS A 64 18.79 -14.20 -12.45
CA LYS A 64 18.84 -13.66 -13.82
C LYS A 64 17.63 -13.99 -14.68
N LYS A 65 16.82 -14.98 -14.29
CA LYS A 65 15.65 -15.46 -15.06
C LYS A 65 14.38 -14.65 -14.78
N SER A 66 14.40 -13.72 -13.82
CA SER A 66 13.21 -12.93 -13.51
C SER A 66 12.79 -12.06 -14.70
N ILE A 67 11.50 -12.14 -14.99
CA ILE A 67 10.78 -11.39 -16.02
C ILE A 67 10.16 -10.14 -15.40
N ASN A 68 9.84 -10.16 -14.09
CA ASN A 68 9.38 -9.00 -13.36
C ASN A 68 10.50 -7.92 -13.32
N PRO A 69 10.23 -6.70 -13.83
CA PRO A 69 11.24 -5.65 -13.91
C PRO A 69 11.83 -5.24 -12.55
N ARG A 70 11.04 -5.32 -11.47
CA ARG A 70 11.48 -4.98 -10.09
C ARG A 70 12.46 -6.02 -9.57
N HIS A 71 12.07 -7.28 -9.60
CA HIS A 71 12.89 -8.42 -9.19
C HIS A 71 14.23 -8.44 -9.94
N LYS A 72 14.20 -8.21 -11.25
CA LYS A 72 15.40 -8.11 -12.08
C LYS A 72 16.30 -6.94 -11.70
N PHE A 73 15.72 -5.77 -11.39
CA PHE A 73 16.48 -4.59 -10.94
C PHE A 73 17.15 -4.84 -9.59
N TYR A 74 16.42 -5.39 -8.62
CA TYR A 74 16.96 -5.71 -7.29
C TYR A 74 18.06 -6.77 -7.37
N TYR A 75 17.88 -7.83 -8.17
CA TYR A 75 18.91 -8.85 -8.34
C TYR A 75 20.20 -8.29 -8.96
N LYS A 76 20.08 -7.40 -9.97
CA LYS A 76 21.23 -6.77 -10.64
C LYS A 76 22.02 -5.85 -9.71
N ASN A 77 21.33 -5.11 -8.84
CA ASN A 77 21.94 -4.13 -7.93
C ASN A 77 21.98 -4.60 -6.47
N ARG A 78 21.92 -5.92 -6.24
CA ARG A 78 21.63 -6.52 -4.92
C ARG A 78 22.55 -6.06 -3.81
N ILE A 79 23.86 -5.97 -4.05
CA ILE A 79 24.82 -5.60 -2.99
C ILE A 79 24.52 -4.19 -2.48
N PHE A 80 24.39 -3.24 -3.40
CA PHE A 80 24.07 -1.86 -3.07
C PHE A 80 22.71 -1.74 -2.35
N LEU A 81 21.67 -2.37 -2.90
CA LEU A 81 20.32 -2.27 -2.33
C LEU A 81 20.18 -2.98 -0.98
N ILE A 82 20.87 -4.11 -0.75
CA ILE A 82 20.92 -4.77 0.56
C ILE A 82 21.57 -3.83 1.57
N ILE A 83 22.73 -3.25 1.25
CA ILE A 83 23.44 -2.34 2.16
C ILE A 83 22.54 -1.16 2.51
N MET A 84 21.93 -0.51 1.51
CA MET A 84 21.03 0.63 1.75
C MET A 84 19.80 0.24 2.58
N THR A 85 19.20 -0.92 2.29
CA THR A 85 18.03 -1.43 3.04
C THR A 85 18.39 -1.72 4.49
N VAL A 86 19.53 -2.37 4.75
CA VAL A 86 20.00 -2.68 6.10
C VAL A 86 20.37 -1.43 6.88
N LEU A 87 21.12 -0.50 6.29
CA LEU A 87 21.49 0.76 6.95
C LEU A 87 20.25 1.60 7.29
N THR A 88 19.27 1.68 6.37
CA THR A 88 18.01 2.38 6.61
C THR A 88 17.17 1.69 7.68
N GLY A 89 17.14 0.35 7.68
CA GLY A 89 16.46 -0.42 8.72
C GLY A 89 17.06 -0.21 10.12
N ILE A 90 18.38 -0.21 10.23
CA ILE A 90 19.10 0.09 11.48
C ILE A 90 18.81 1.51 11.93
N PHE A 91 18.86 2.49 11.01
CA PHE A 91 18.49 3.87 11.29
C PHE A 91 17.06 3.97 11.84
N CYS A 92 16.08 3.34 11.18
CA CYS A 92 14.70 3.33 11.65
C CYS A 92 14.55 2.71 13.03
N PHE A 93 15.26 1.60 13.31
CA PHE A 93 15.20 0.93 14.60
C PHE A 93 15.77 1.80 15.74
N ILE A 94 16.96 2.37 15.54
CA ILE A 94 17.61 3.24 16.53
C ILE A 94 16.76 4.48 16.78
N CYS A 95 16.36 5.20 15.72
CA CYS A 95 15.55 6.40 15.86
C CYS A 95 14.16 6.12 16.42
N GLY A 96 13.57 4.95 16.09
CA GLY A 96 12.31 4.51 16.69
C GLY A 96 12.40 4.37 18.20
N ILE A 97 13.48 3.75 18.72
CA ILE A 97 13.68 3.61 20.17
C ILE A 97 13.93 4.97 20.85
N LEU A 98 14.68 5.85 20.20
CA LEU A 98 15.12 7.11 20.81
C LEU A 98 14.06 8.22 20.78
N PHE A 99 13.25 8.30 19.72
CA PHE A 99 12.41 9.47 19.45
C PHE A 99 10.90 9.20 19.41
N ILE A 100 10.47 7.95 19.19
CA ILE A 100 9.05 7.61 19.14
C ILE A 100 8.51 7.33 20.54
N GLU A 101 7.29 7.80 20.80
CA GLU A 101 6.61 7.55 22.06
C GLU A 101 6.40 6.04 22.32
N LYS A 102 6.52 5.63 23.59
CA LYS A 102 6.42 4.23 24.02
C LYS A 102 5.22 3.48 23.45
N GLN A 103 4.02 4.07 23.45
CA GLN A 103 2.81 3.39 22.95
C GLN A 103 2.91 3.12 21.43
N THR A 104 3.28 4.15 20.67
CA THR A 104 3.50 4.05 19.22
C THR A 104 4.62 3.07 18.87
N LEU A 105 5.71 3.07 19.65
CA LEU A 105 6.82 2.13 19.49
C LEU A 105 6.37 0.67 19.71
N LEU A 106 5.57 0.39 20.74
CA LEU A 106 5.07 -0.97 20.99
C LEU A 106 4.19 -1.48 19.85
N VAL A 107 3.31 -0.63 19.32
CA VAL A 107 2.48 -0.97 18.15
C VAL A 107 3.34 -1.15 16.91
N ALA A 108 4.33 -0.28 16.68
CA ALA A 108 5.25 -0.40 15.56
C ALA A 108 6.07 -1.71 15.62
N LEU A 109 6.54 -2.11 16.80
CA LEU A 109 7.23 -3.38 17.01
C LEU A 109 6.31 -4.58 16.75
N ALA A 110 5.05 -4.52 17.21
CA ALA A 110 4.07 -5.56 16.93
C ALA A 110 3.83 -5.71 15.42
N ILE A 111 3.62 -4.59 14.71
CA ILE A 111 3.50 -4.59 13.24
C ILE A 111 4.79 -5.12 12.60
N GLY A 112 5.96 -4.74 13.09
CA GLY A 112 7.26 -5.22 12.62
C GLY A 112 7.42 -6.75 12.74
N ILE A 113 6.89 -7.36 13.80
CA ILE A 113 6.83 -8.83 13.93
C ILE A 113 5.95 -9.43 12.83
N PHE A 114 4.77 -8.86 12.56
CA PHE A 114 3.91 -9.32 11.47
C PHE A 114 4.56 -9.15 10.09
N VAL A 115 5.30 -8.07 9.88
CA VAL A 115 6.11 -7.89 8.66
C VAL A 115 7.17 -8.98 8.53
N ALA A 116 7.90 -9.28 9.61
CA ALA A 116 8.90 -10.35 9.58
C ALA A 116 8.27 -11.71 9.26
N ILE A 117 7.12 -12.03 9.85
CA ILE A 117 6.34 -13.24 9.52
C ILE A 117 5.95 -13.23 8.04
N HIS A 118 5.43 -12.12 7.53
CA HIS A 118 5.07 -11.97 6.12
C HIS A 118 6.27 -12.25 5.19
N LEU A 119 7.41 -11.62 5.45
CA LEU A 119 8.64 -11.79 4.64
C LEU A 119 9.16 -13.22 4.69
N VAL A 120 9.11 -13.88 5.86
CA VAL A 120 9.49 -15.29 6.00
C VAL A 120 8.55 -16.19 5.21
N CYS A 121 7.24 -15.97 5.29
CA CYS A 121 6.26 -16.71 4.49
C CYS A 121 6.48 -16.51 2.98
N SER A 122 6.76 -15.28 2.54
CA SER A 122 7.11 -14.94 1.15
C SER A 122 8.39 -15.68 0.71
N TYR A 123 9.41 -15.68 1.58
CA TYR A 123 10.67 -16.41 1.35
C TYR A 123 10.49 -17.93 1.28
N PHE A 124 9.56 -18.54 2.01
CA PHE A 124 9.30 -19.97 1.88
C PHE A 124 8.23 -20.32 0.84
N GLN A 125 7.61 -19.32 0.19
CA GLN A 125 6.45 -19.54 -0.69
C GLN A 125 5.38 -20.40 0.01
N VAL A 126 5.23 -20.19 1.32
CA VAL A 126 4.14 -20.82 2.06
C VAL A 126 2.87 -20.22 1.50
N SER A 127 1.98 -21.07 1.04
CA SER A 127 0.78 -20.63 0.35
C SER A 127 -0.19 -19.95 1.31
N PHE A 128 0.06 -18.68 1.50
CA PHE A 128 -0.76 -17.84 2.31
C PHE A 128 -1.77 -17.23 1.33
N PHE A 129 -3.00 -17.77 1.27
CA PHE A 129 -4.15 -17.08 0.66
C PHE A 129 -4.20 -15.60 1.08
N TRP A 130 -3.64 -15.34 2.25
CA TRP A 130 -3.42 -14.08 2.90
C TRP A 130 -2.19 -13.27 2.46
N LYS A 131 -1.33 -13.62 1.47
CA LYS A 131 -0.21 -12.71 1.09
C LYS A 131 -0.77 -11.33 0.77
N GLU A 132 -1.81 -11.28 -0.04
CA GLU A 132 -2.40 -10.03 -0.53
C GLU A 132 -3.21 -9.32 0.56
N CYS A 133 -3.93 -10.10 1.37
CA CYS A 133 -4.65 -9.57 2.53
C CYS A 133 -3.68 -9.06 3.59
N SER A 134 -2.54 -9.72 3.79
CA SER A 134 -1.53 -9.33 4.78
C SER A 134 -0.83 -8.06 4.34
N VAL A 135 -0.53 -7.87 3.05
CA VAL A 135 -0.05 -6.58 2.53
C VAL A 135 -1.08 -5.49 2.81
N ALA A 136 -2.37 -5.73 2.53
CA ALA A 136 -3.41 -4.74 2.79
C ALA A 136 -3.57 -4.39 4.28
N ILE A 137 -3.50 -5.38 5.16
CA ILE A 137 -3.54 -5.22 6.62
C ILE A 137 -2.32 -4.43 7.09
N LEU A 138 -1.11 -4.84 6.71
CA LEU A 138 0.14 -4.22 7.13
C LEU A 138 0.24 -2.78 6.65
N TYR A 139 -0.15 -2.51 5.39
CA TYR A 139 -0.13 -1.17 4.82
C TYR A 139 -1.13 -0.25 5.53
N THR A 140 -2.37 -0.71 5.73
CA THR A 140 -3.38 0.04 6.48
C THR A 140 -2.93 0.29 7.92
N ALA A 141 -2.42 -0.74 8.61
CA ALA A 141 -1.93 -0.64 9.97
C ALA A 141 -0.79 0.37 10.10
N GLY A 142 0.22 0.28 9.22
CA GLY A 142 1.37 1.18 9.23
C GLY A 142 0.97 2.66 9.03
N ILE A 143 -0.06 2.92 8.22
CA ILE A 143 -0.57 4.27 7.95
C ILE A 143 -1.45 4.78 9.10
N TRP A 144 -2.38 3.96 9.60
CA TRP A 144 -3.45 4.43 10.47
C TRP A 144 -3.12 4.40 11.95
N PHE A 145 -2.24 3.52 12.43
CA PHE A 145 -2.03 3.39 13.88
C PHE A 145 -1.38 4.62 14.51
N GLY A 146 -0.44 5.29 13.83
CA GLY A 146 0.12 6.55 14.33
C GLY A 146 -0.98 7.61 14.58
N PRO A 147 -1.77 7.98 13.55
CA PRO A 147 -2.91 8.88 13.71
C PRO A 147 -3.92 8.43 14.77
N ILE A 148 -4.27 7.14 14.82
CA ILE A 148 -5.25 6.60 15.77
C ILE A 148 -4.79 6.77 17.22
N LEU A 149 -3.50 6.54 17.50
CA LEU A 149 -2.96 6.68 18.86
C LEU A 149 -2.87 8.15 19.32
N SER A 150 -2.84 9.10 18.37
CA SER A 150 -2.73 10.54 18.64
C SER A 150 -4.08 11.27 18.62
N THR A 151 -5.19 10.62 18.25
CA THR A 151 -6.51 11.28 18.16
C THR A 151 -7.41 11.03 19.37
N SER A 152 -8.31 11.99 19.61
CA SER A 152 -9.48 11.82 20.49
C SER A 152 -10.77 11.47 19.72
N LYS A 153 -10.76 11.53 18.38
CA LYS A 153 -11.94 11.22 17.55
C LYS A 153 -12.23 9.72 17.57
N THR A 154 -13.50 9.35 17.54
CA THR A 154 -13.95 7.94 17.62
C THR A 154 -14.39 7.36 16.29
N ASP A 155 -14.52 8.19 15.25
CA ASP A 155 -14.92 7.81 13.89
C ASP A 155 -13.78 7.16 13.09
N TRP A 156 -12.57 7.05 13.66
CA TRP A 156 -11.41 6.41 13.03
C TRP A 156 -11.68 5.02 12.49
N LYS A 157 -12.58 4.25 13.12
CA LYS A 157 -12.94 2.89 12.68
C LYS A 157 -13.53 2.88 11.28
N ILE A 158 -14.36 3.88 10.98
CA ILE A 158 -15.04 3.99 9.68
C ILE A 158 -14.02 4.38 8.62
N TRP A 159 -13.23 5.41 8.88
CA TRP A 159 -12.19 5.87 7.95
C TRP A 159 -11.14 4.80 7.65
N CYS A 160 -10.63 4.14 8.70
CA CYS A 160 -9.67 3.04 8.58
C CYS A 160 -10.27 1.86 7.81
N GLY A 161 -11.54 1.50 8.08
CA GLY A 161 -12.24 0.43 7.35
C GLY A 161 -12.42 0.74 5.86
N LEU A 162 -12.83 1.97 5.51
CA LEU A 162 -12.97 2.41 4.11
C LEU A 162 -11.62 2.42 3.38
N PHE A 163 -10.56 2.90 4.04
CA PHE A 163 -9.20 2.88 3.50
C PHE A 163 -8.67 1.44 3.35
N PHE A 164 -8.93 0.56 4.30
CA PHE A 164 -8.57 -0.85 4.22
C PHE A 164 -9.21 -1.52 3.00
N LEU A 165 -10.50 -1.26 2.75
CA LEU A 165 -11.18 -1.76 1.55
C LEU A 165 -10.52 -1.27 0.26
N THR A 166 -10.07 -0.01 0.22
CA THR A 166 -9.33 0.55 -0.93
C THR A 166 -8.02 -0.21 -1.15
N THR A 167 -7.27 -0.43 -0.06
CA THR A 167 -6.00 -1.17 -0.09
C THR A 167 -6.20 -2.62 -0.54
N LEU A 168 -7.24 -3.28 -0.04
CA LEU A 168 -7.56 -4.66 -0.40
C LEU A 168 -7.96 -4.79 -1.88
N CYS A 169 -8.80 -3.88 -2.39
CA CYS A 169 -9.19 -3.87 -3.80
C CYS A 169 -7.97 -3.66 -4.71
N ASN A 170 -7.07 -2.74 -4.35
CA ASN A 170 -5.83 -2.50 -5.09
C ASN A 170 -4.91 -3.73 -5.08
N SER A 171 -4.72 -4.35 -3.91
CA SER A 171 -3.91 -5.56 -3.76
C SER A 171 -4.42 -6.70 -4.66
N PHE A 172 -5.74 -6.94 -4.64
CA PHE A 172 -6.36 -7.98 -5.47
C PHE A 172 -6.29 -7.68 -6.98
N VAL A 173 -6.42 -6.42 -7.39
CA VAL A 173 -6.24 -6.04 -8.80
C VAL A 173 -4.81 -6.22 -9.26
N ASN A 174 -3.82 -5.89 -8.43
CA ASN A 174 -2.41 -6.12 -8.79
C ASN A 174 -2.16 -7.62 -9.03
N SER A 175 -2.60 -8.50 -8.12
CA SER A 175 -2.46 -9.95 -8.33
C SER A 175 -3.25 -10.46 -9.53
N TYR A 176 -4.42 -9.86 -9.84
CA TYR A 176 -5.17 -10.18 -11.05
C TYR A 176 -4.36 -9.87 -12.32
N MET A 177 -3.72 -8.70 -12.36
CA MET A 177 -2.98 -8.22 -13.53
C MET A 177 -1.62 -8.93 -13.71
N GLU A 178 -1.10 -9.53 -12.64
CA GLU A 178 0.22 -10.20 -12.62
C GLU A 178 0.16 -11.69 -12.95
N ILE A 179 -1.03 -12.25 -13.21
CA ILE A 179 -1.23 -13.70 -13.47
C ILE A 179 -0.25 -14.31 -14.47
N GLU A 180 0.04 -13.63 -15.59
CA GLU A 180 0.95 -14.14 -16.60
C GLU A 180 2.41 -14.12 -16.15
N ILE A 181 2.80 -13.11 -15.37
CA ILE A 181 4.14 -12.96 -14.82
C ILE A 181 4.34 -14.02 -13.74
N ASP A 182 3.39 -14.13 -12.81
CA ASP A 182 3.42 -15.09 -11.70
C ASP A 182 3.48 -16.54 -12.20
N ARG A 183 2.71 -16.87 -13.26
CA ARG A 183 2.77 -18.19 -13.89
C ARG A 183 4.14 -18.50 -14.48
N LYS A 184 4.75 -17.53 -15.18
CA LYS A 184 6.07 -17.70 -15.79
C LYS A 184 7.18 -17.79 -14.74
N GLU A 185 7.02 -17.10 -13.62
CA GLU A 185 7.97 -17.11 -12.50
C GLU A 185 7.69 -18.22 -11.47
N ASN A 186 6.63 -19.01 -11.65
CA ASN A 186 6.14 -19.97 -10.65
C ASN A 186 6.02 -19.33 -9.25
N ALA A 187 5.58 -18.08 -9.20
CA ALA A 187 5.38 -17.34 -7.96
C ALA A 187 4.08 -17.77 -7.27
N GLU A 188 4.07 -17.74 -5.94
CA GLU A 188 2.83 -17.89 -5.16
C GLU A 188 1.98 -16.64 -5.31
N SER A 189 0.69 -16.83 -5.59
CA SER A 189 -0.31 -15.76 -5.63
C SER A 189 -1.70 -16.30 -5.32
N ILE A 190 -2.62 -15.39 -4.99
CA ILE A 190 -4.02 -15.74 -4.67
C ILE A 190 -4.70 -16.56 -5.79
N LEU A 191 -4.25 -16.41 -7.04
CA LEU A 191 -4.79 -17.10 -8.21
C LEU A 191 -4.41 -18.59 -8.31
N ARG A 192 -3.53 -19.09 -7.43
CA ARG A 192 -3.34 -20.54 -7.24
C ARG A 192 -4.51 -21.19 -6.48
N TRP A 193 -5.22 -20.39 -5.68
CA TRP A 193 -6.25 -20.86 -4.75
C TRP A 193 -7.65 -20.62 -5.27
N ILE A 194 -7.85 -19.48 -5.93
CA ILE A 194 -9.14 -19.10 -6.50
C ILE A 194 -9.03 -18.82 -7.98
N SER A 195 -10.13 -19.03 -8.70
CA SER A 195 -10.17 -18.74 -10.13
C SER A 195 -10.04 -17.23 -10.40
N GLN A 196 -9.48 -16.89 -11.56
CA GLN A 196 -9.42 -15.50 -12.04
C GLN A 196 -10.81 -14.83 -12.07
N LYS A 197 -11.84 -15.58 -12.46
CA LYS A 197 -13.24 -15.11 -12.44
C LYS A 197 -13.70 -14.77 -11.01
N THR A 198 -13.35 -15.61 -10.03
CA THR A 198 -13.65 -15.39 -8.62
C THR A 198 -12.95 -14.13 -8.11
N LEU A 199 -11.65 -13.96 -8.37
CA LEU A 199 -10.90 -12.77 -7.93
C LEU A 199 -11.48 -11.48 -8.53
N LYS A 200 -11.80 -11.48 -9.84
CA LYS A 200 -12.48 -10.34 -10.51
C LYS A 200 -13.80 -10.00 -9.82
N LYS A 201 -14.64 -11.01 -9.55
CA LYS A 201 -15.90 -10.84 -8.85
C LYS A 201 -15.71 -10.30 -7.43
N SER A 202 -14.69 -10.78 -6.70
CA SER A 202 -14.35 -10.30 -5.36
C SER A 202 -13.99 -8.82 -5.37
N VAL A 203 -13.14 -8.35 -6.29
CA VAL A 203 -12.81 -6.92 -6.40
C VAL A 203 -14.06 -6.08 -6.65
N ILE A 204 -14.90 -6.47 -7.61
CA ILE A 204 -16.13 -5.74 -7.94
C ILE A 204 -17.08 -5.70 -6.72
N THR A 205 -17.20 -6.82 -6.01
CA THR A 205 -18.07 -6.93 -4.83
C THR A 205 -17.55 -6.06 -3.69
N LEU A 206 -16.25 -6.12 -3.38
CA LEU A 206 -15.61 -5.30 -2.35
C LEU A 206 -15.68 -3.81 -2.68
N SER A 207 -15.49 -3.44 -3.95
CA SER A 207 -15.62 -2.06 -4.43
C SER A 207 -17.06 -1.56 -4.31
N GLY A 208 -18.05 -2.42 -4.60
CA GLY A 208 -19.47 -2.12 -4.38
C GLY A 208 -19.79 -1.90 -2.90
N ILE A 209 -19.32 -2.78 -2.01
CA ILE A 209 -19.47 -2.65 -0.56
C ILE A 209 -18.83 -1.33 -0.07
N GLY A 210 -17.59 -1.06 -0.49
CA GLY A 210 -16.88 0.19 -0.15
C GLY A 210 -17.65 1.42 -0.61
N THR A 211 -18.19 1.40 -1.83
CA THR A 211 -19.00 2.50 -2.38
C THR A 211 -20.26 2.74 -1.54
N VAL A 212 -20.99 1.68 -1.17
CA VAL A 212 -22.20 1.82 -0.34
C VAL A 212 -21.86 2.39 1.04
N PHE A 213 -20.82 1.89 1.72
CA PHE A 213 -20.42 2.43 3.02
C PHE A 213 -19.94 3.88 2.92
N ASN A 214 -19.21 4.23 1.86
CA ASN A 214 -18.76 5.61 1.63
C ASN A 214 -19.95 6.57 1.39
N LEU A 215 -20.99 6.14 0.67
CA LEU A 215 -22.22 6.90 0.48
C LEU A 215 -22.99 7.11 1.78
N ILE A 216 -23.12 6.06 2.60
CA ILE A 216 -23.74 6.15 3.93
C ILE A 216 -22.96 7.15 4.81
N TRP A 217 -21.63 7.10 4.73
CA TRP A 217 -20.76 8.00 5.50
C TRP A 217 -20.89 9.46 5.04
N LEU A 218 -20.94 9.71 3.72
CA LEU A 218 -21.20 11.04 3.16
C LEU A 218 -22.54 11.60 3.62
N TRP A 219 -23.59 10.78 3.56
CA TRP A 219 -24.94 11.17 3.98
C TRP A 219 -24.98 11.58 5.46
N LYS A 220 -24.34 10.80 6.33
CA LYS A 220 -24.25 11.10 7.77
C LYS A 220 -23.52 12.41 8.07
N ASN A 221 -22.53 12.79 7.25
CA ASN A 221 -21.73 14.00 7.44
C ASN A 221 -22.20 15.19 6.59
N GLN A 222 -23.41 15.14 6.03
CA GLN A 222 -24.07 16.27 5.34
C GLN A 222 -23.16 17.01 4.35
N TRP A 223 -22.41 16.28 3.52
CA TRP A 223 -21.50 16.82 2.49
C TRP A 223 -20.20 17.48 3.00
N ALA A 224 -19.97 17.60 4.31
CA ALA A 224 -18.74 18.19 4.86
C ALA A 224 -17.46 17.43 4.46
N ILE A 225 -17.61 16.14 4.12
CA ILE A 225 -16.52 15.24 3.75
C ILE A 225 -16.45 14.96 2.24
N LEU A 226 -16.97 15.87 1.42
CA LEU A 226 -17.08 15.66 -0.02
C LEU A 226 -15.73 15.36 -0.70
N PRO A 227 -14.62 16.07 -0.40
CA PRO A 227 -13.31 15.73 -0.96
C PRO A 227 -12.84 14.32 -0.60
N GLU A 228 -13.01 13.92 0.67
CA GLU A 228 -12.63 12.61 1.19
C GLU A 228 -13.47 11.50 0.56
N PHE A 229 -14.76 11.76 0.36
CA PHE A 229 -15.68 10.87 -0.34
C PHE A 229 -15.21 10.60 -1.78
N PHE A 230 -14.81 11.62 -2.54
CA PHE A 230 -14.32 11.44 -3.91
C PHE A 230 -13.01 10.65 -3.94
N TYR A 231 -12.08 10.95 -3.03
CA TYR A 231 -10.83 10.19 -2.91
C TYR A 231 -11.10 8.69 -2.68
N LEU A 232 -11.93 8.34 -1.68
CA LEU A 232 -12.28 6.95 -1.39
C LEU A 232 -13.05 6.31 -2.55
N SER A 233 -13.90 7.07 -3.24
CA SER A 233 -14.61 6.59 -4.43
C SER A 233 -13.66 6.22 -5.56
N PHE A 234 -12.60 7.01 -5.80
CA PHE A 234 -11.54 6.62 -6.73
C PHE A 234 -10.81 5.35 -6.29
N GLY A 235 -10.62 5.17 -4.98
CA GLY A 235 -10.11 3.94 -4.37
C GLY A 235 -10.87 2.67 -4.76
N TYR A 236 -12.17 2.76 -5.04
CA TYR A 236 -13.00 1.64 -5.46
C TYR A 236 -13.19 1.58 -6.98
N LEU A 237 -13.33 2.74 -7.63
CA LEU A 237 -13.58 2.82 -9.07
C LEU A 237 -12.37 2.47 -9.91
N ILE A 238 -11.15 2.87 -9.50
CA ILE A 238 -9.93 2.63 -10.27
C ILE A 238 -9.66 1.11 -10.42
N PRO A 239 -9.65 0.30 -9.33
CA PRO A 239 -9.52 -1.15 -9.44
C PRO A 239 -10.53 -1.78 -10.40
N VAL A 240 -11.80 -1.38 -10.32
CA VAL A 240 -12.86 -1.89 -11.19
C VAL A 240 -12.61 -1.52 -12.66
N ASN A 241 -12.23 -0.27 -12.94
CA ASN A 241 -11.90 0.16 -14.30
C ASN A 241 -10.69 -0.59 -14.87
N ILE A 242 -9.66 -0.84 -14.06
CA ILE A 242 -8.51 -1.66 -14.48
C ILE A 242 -8.96 -3.05 -14.95
N LEU A 243 -9.92 -3.67 -14.25
CA LEU A 243 -10.46 -4.98 -14.61
C LEU A 243 -11.36 -4.98 -15.86
N PHE A 244 -12.03 -3.87 -16.18
CA PHE A 244 -12.82 -3.76 -17.41
C PHE A 244 -11.96 -3.46 -18.64
N PHE A 245 -10.86 -2.72 -18.47
CA PHE A 245 -9.93 -2.36 -19.53
C PHE A 245 -8.58 -3.09 -19.40
N GLU A 246 -8.65 -4.36 -19.00
CA GLU A 246 -7.51 -5.21 -18.66
C GLU A 246 -6.41 -5.24 -19.74
N SER A 247 -6.79 -5.41 -21.01
CA SER A 247 -5.83 -5.46 -22.14
C SER A 247 -5.07 -4.15 -22.37
N PHE A 248 -5.68 -3.01 -22.02
CA PHE A 248 -5.03 -1.70 -22.10
C PHE A 248 -4.05 -1.53 -20.93
N PHE A 249 -4.48 -1.87 -19.71
CA PHE A 249 -3.70 -1.64 -18.50
C PHE A 249 -2.57 -2.65 -18.27
N GLN A 250 -2.69 -3.89 -18.78
CA GLN A 250 -1.58 -4.87 -18.76
C GLN A 250 -0.39 -4.38 -19.60
N LYS A 251 -0.64 -3.67 -20.70
CA LYS A 251 0.43 -3.14 -21.55
C LYS A 251 1.30 -2.18 -20.75
N LYS A 252 2.62 -2.43 -20.76
CA LYS A 252 3.62 -1.62 -20.06
C LYS A 252 3.36 -1.42 -18.54
N GLN A 253 2.60 -2.33 -17.92
CA GLN A 253 2.25 -2.27 -16.48
C GLN A 253 1.57 -0.96 -16.06
N LEU A 254 0.74 -0.37 -16.93
CA LEU A 254 0.03 0.88 -16.64
C LEU A 254 -0.93 0.76 -15.45
N TYR A 255 -1.41 -0.45 -15.14
CA TYR A 255 -2.21 -0.71 -13.93
C TYR A 255 -1.48 -0.28 -12.65
N ARG A 256 -0.14 -0.34 -12.60
CA ARG A 256 0.65 0.10 -11.45
C ARG A 256 0.58 1.61 -11.24
N ILE A 257 0.63 2.40 -12.33
CA ILE A 257 0.53 3.86 -12.25
C ILE A 257 -0.77 4.27 -11.58
N LEU A 258 -1.89 3.70 -12.04
CA LEU A 258 -3.20 4.08 -11.51
C LEU A 258 -3.47 3.41 -10.17
N GLY A 259 -3.17 2.13 -10.01
CA GLY A 259 -3.40 1.39 -8.77
C GLY A 259 -2.56 1.95 -7.61
N GLU A 260 -1.24 1.99 -7.75
CA GLU A 260 -0.33 2.48 -6.72
C GLU A 260 -0.43 4.01 -6.58
N GLY A 261 -0.63 4.73 -7.68
CA GLY A 261 -0.83 6.18 -7.67
C GLY A 261 -2.11 6.64 -6.97
N THR A 262 -3.11 5.77 -6.82
CA THR A 262 -4.35 6.12 -6.09
C THR A 262 -4.07 6.57 -4.67
N PHE A 263 -3.10 5.96 -3.97
CA PHE A 263 -2.76 6.36 -2.60
C PHE A 263 -2.06 7.72 -2.51
N ILE A 264 -1.42 8.17 -3.59
CA ILE A 264 -0.85 9.53 -3.66
C ILE A 264 -1.98 10.56 -3.70
N LEU A 265 -3.12 10.24 -4.34
CA LEU A 265 -4.28 11.13 -4.42
C LEU A 265 -4.90 11.43 -3.04
N ALA A 266 -4.52 10.71 -1.99
CA ALA A 266 -4.94 10.99 -0.61
C ALA A 266 -4.56 12.40 -0.14
N CYS A 267 -3.56 13.05 -0.74
CA CYS A 267 -3.22 14.44 -0.43
C CYS A 267 -4.27 15.46 -0.91
N ILE A 268 -5.03 15.14 -1.97
CA ILE A 268 -6.01 16.03 -2.59
C ILE A 268 -7.08 16.51 -1.60
N PRO A 269 -7.80 15.63 -0.88
CA PRO A 269 -8.80 16.08 0.09
C PRO A 269 -8.21 17.01 1.15
N VAL A 270 -6.99 16.73 1.62
CA VAL A 270 -6.32 17.56 2.63
C VAL A 270 -5.98 18.95 2.09
N ILE A 271 -5.44 19.02 0.88
CA ILE A 271 -5.13 20.30 0.22
C ILE A 271 -6.42 21.09 -0.01
N PHE A 272 -7.46 20.44 -0.51
CA PHE A 272 -8.73 21.09 -0.79
C PHE A 272 -9.34 21.70 0.48
N GLN A 273 -9.43 20.94 1.56
CA GLN A 273 -10.01 21.42 2.82
C GLN A 273 -9.19 22.54 3.47
N LYS A 274 -7.85 22.52 3.29
CA LYS A 274 -6.99 23.63 3.76
C LYS A 274 -7.19 24.92 2.95
N LEU A 275 -7.48 24.81 1.65
CA LEU A 275 -7.74 25.96 0.78
C LEU A 275 -9.17 26.49 0.92
N TYR A 276 -10.12 25.60 1.18
CA TYR A 276 -11.55 25.87 1.31
C TYR A 276 -12.08 25.25 2.61
N PRO A 277 -11.79 25.86 3.77
CA PRO A 277 -12.35 25.38 5.03
C PRO A 277 -13.86 25.56 5.02
N ILE A 278 -14.59 24.44 5.06
CA ILE A 278 -16.06 24.35 5.14
C ILE A 278 -16.48 24.22 6.60
#